data_AF-A0A918VSK2-F1
#
_entry.id   AF-A0A918VSK2-F1
#
_cell.length_a   1.000
_cell.length_b   1.000
_cell.length_c   1.000
_cell.angle_alpha   90.00
_cell.angle_beta   90.00
_cell.angle_gamma   90.00
#
_symmetry.space_group_name_H-M   'P 1'
#
loop_
_entity.id
_entity.type
_entity.pdbx_description
1 polymer ?
#
loop_
_entity_poly.entity_id
_entity_poly.type
_entity_poly.pdbx_seq_one_letter_code
_entity_poly.pdbx_strand_id
1 'polypeptide(L)'
;MSNWMPSLDTISSVSSIIGLIVTILILFEARKIRISFLRRARLPELNRDLAKSASQLSDQLKEWEVDKTSALKTFSTIKALLESIRPKLPSVEKKKLDDYLAKLHPKKCLVLDGNLSGLTEDEAWKRYTELSGLMTTLQQLVKDSKWD
;
A
#
# COMPACT_ATOMS: atom_id res chain seq x y z
N MET A 1 -40.78 -31.34 -39.12
CA MET A 1 -40.67 -31.62 -37.68
C MET A 1 -39.42 -30.94 -37.18
N SER A 2 -39.56 -30.15 -36.13
CA SER A 2 -38.56 -29.27 -35.53
C SER A 2 -37.30 -30.01 -35.10
N ASN A 3 -36.16 -29.70 -35.73
CA ASN A 3 -34.83 -30.07 -35.24
C ASN A 3 -34.52 -29.22 -34.01
N TRP A 4 -34.99 -29.69 -32.85
CA TRP A 4 -34.88 -28.99 -31.56
C TRP A 4 -33.68 -29.45 -30.73
N MET A 5 -32.77 -30.25 -31.30
CA MET A 5 -31.59 -30.74 -30.59
C MET A 5 -30.33 -30.16 -31.22
N PRO A 6 -29.61 -29.26 -30.52
CA PRO A 6 -28.29 -28.85 -30.99
C PRO A 6 -27.39 -30.07 -31.06
N SER A 7 -26.58 -30.17 -32.12
CA SER A 7 -25.60 -31.24 -32.29
C SER A 7 -24.69 -31.32 -31.07
N LEU A 8 -24.30 -32.53 -30.66
CA LEU A 8 -23.45 -32.78 -29.48
C LEU A 8 -22.16 -31.94 -29.50
N ASP A 9 -21.63 -31.64 -30.69
CA ASP A 9 -20.46 -30.78 -30.90
C ASP A 9 -20.71 -29.33 -30.47
N THR A 10 -21.91 -28.81 -30.70
CA THR A 10 -22.33 -27.47 -30.27
C THR A 10 -22.44 -27.41 -28.74
N ILE A 11 -23.01 -28.45 -28.13
CA ILE A 11 -23.15 -28.54 -26.66
C ILE A 11 -21.78 -28.64 -25.99
N SER A 12 -20.86 -29.44 -26.55
CA SER A 12 -19.49 -29.60 -26.06
C SER A 12 -18.69 -28.29 -26.14
N SER A 13 -18.80 -27.59 -27.27
CA SER A 13 -18.11 -26.31 -27.49
C SER A 13 -18.60 -25.22 -26.54
N VAL A 14 -19.92 -25.10 -26.35
CA VAL A 14 -20.53 -24.14 -25.42
C VAL A 14 -20.14 -24.47 -23.97
N SER A 15 -20.17 -25.75 -23.58
CA SER A 15 -19.77 -26.19 -22.24
C SER A 15 -18.31 -25.84 -21.94
N SER A 16 -17.41 -26.01 -22.91
CA SER A 16 -15.98 -25.69 -22.76
C SER A 16 -15.74 -24.18 -22.61
N ILE A 17 -16.47 -23.34 -23.35
CA ILE A 17 -16.39 -21.86 -23.21
C ILE A 17 -16.88 -21.43 -21.83
N ILE A 18 -18.00 -21.98 -21.36
CA ILE A 18 -18.55 -21.69 -20.02
C ILE A 18 -17.57 -22.14 -18.93
N GLY A 19 -17.01 -23.35 -19.05
CA GLY A 19 -16.01 -23.88 -18.12
C GLY A 19 -14.76 -23.00 -18.04
N LEU A 20 -14.30 -22.47 -19.17
CA LEU A 20 -13.18 -21.52 -19.22
C LEU A 20 -13.51 -20.21 -18.51
N ILE A 21 -14.71 -19.65 -18.73
CA ILE A 21 -15.15 -18.41 -18.07
C ILE A 21 -15.22 -18.61 -16.55
N VAL A 22 -15.82 -19.71 -16.09
CA VAL A 22 -15.90 -20.04 -14.66
C VAL A 22 -14.49 -20.19 -14.05
N THR A 23 -13.58 -20.85 -14.76
CA THR A 23 -12.18 -21.01 -14.32
C THR A 23 -11.48 -19.65 -14.18
N ILE A 24 -11.70 -18.74 -15.14
CA ILE A 24 -11.16 -17.37 -15.09
C ILE A 24 -11.71 -16.61 -13.88
N LEU A 25 -13.01 -16.69 -13.61
CA LEU A 25 -13.64 -16.04 -12.46
C LEU A 25 -13.08 -16.55 -11.13
N ILE A 26 -12.96 -17.87 -10.96
CA ILE A 26 -12.36 -18.48 -9.77
C ILE A 26 -10.91 -18.03 -9.60
N LEU A 27 -10.15 -17.95 -10.69
CA LEU A 27 -8.76 -17.48 -10.66
C LEU A 27 -8.66 -16.00 -10.24
N PHE A 28 -9.61 -15.16 -10.64
CA PHE A 28 -9.70 -13.78 -10.17
C PHE A 28 -10.02 -13.70 -8.67
N GLU A 29 -10.97 -14.50 -8.18
CA GLU A 29 -11.31 -14.55 -6.76
C GLU A 29 -10.15 -15.08 -5.91
N ALA A 30 -9.53 -16.18 -6.32
CA ALA A 30 -8.36 -16.76 -5.65
C ALA A 30 -7.20 -15.76 -5.55
N ARG A 31 -6.97 -14.95 -6.60
CA ARG A 31 -5.98 -13.88 -6.57
C ARG A 31 -6.36 -12.79 -5.57
N LYS A 32 -7.62 -12.35 -5.52
CA LYS A 32 -8.09 -11.36 -4.52
C LYS A 32 -7.91 -11.87 -3.09
N ILE A 33 -8.26 -13.13 -2.84
CA ILE A 33 -8.14 -13.78 -1.54
C ILE A 33 -6.66 -13.86 -1.12
N ARG A 34 -5.76 -14.29 -2.01
CA ARG A 34 -4.32 -14.37 -1.73
C ARG A 34 -3.73 -13.01 -1.36
N ILE A 35 -4.16 -11.94 -2.02
CA ILE A 35 -3.76 -10.56 -1.68
C ILE A 35 -4.28 -10.16 -0.30
N SER A 36 -5.54 -10.50 0.02
CA SER A 36 -6.12 -10.23 1.34
C SER A 36 -5.36 -10.93 2.48
N PHE A 37 -4.98 -12.19 2.29
CA PHE A 37 -4.18 -12.93 3.27
C PHE A 37 -2.75 -12.38 3.44
N LEU A 38 -2.06 -12.08 2.33
CA LEU A 38 -0.73 -11.45 2.37
C LEU A 38 -0.76 -10.09 3.05
N ARG A 39 -1.85 -9.33 2.87
CA ARG A 39 -2.11 -8.06 3.54
C ARG A 39 -2.26 -8.26 5.06
N ARG A 40 -3.09 -9.22 5.49
CA ARG A 40 -3.34 -9.52 6.91
C ARG A 40 -2.08 -9.94 7.69
N ALA A 41 -1.19 -10.71 7.06
CA ALA A 41 0.04 -11.19 7.70
C ALA A 41 1.16 -10.13 7.75
N ARG A 42 1.29 -9.30 6.70
CA ARG A 42 2.44 -8.40 6.53
C ARG A 42 2.20 -6.96 6.99
N LEU A 43 0.94 -6.50 7.03
CA LEU A 43 0.60 -5.19 7.59
C LEU A 43 1.00 -5.04 9.07
N PRO A 44 0.80 -6.02 9.98
CA PRO A 44 1.16 -5.87 11.40
C PRO A 44 2.67 -5.75 11.61
N GLU A 45 3.45 -6.52 10.87
CA GLU A 45 4.92 -6.47 10.89
C GLU A 45 5.42 -5.12 10.40
N LEU A 46 4.91 -4.64 9.27
CA LEU A 46 5.28 -3.32 8.76
C LEU A 46 4.85 -2.19 9.71
N ASN A 47 3.70 -2.33 10.37
CA ASN A 47 3.28 -1.32 11.34
C ASN A 47 4.23 -1.26 12.56
N ARG A 48 4.83 -2.39 12.97
CA ARG A 48 5.90 -2.39 13.98
C ARG A 48 7.17 -1.71 13.46
N ASP A 49 7.56 -1.96 12.22
CA ASP A 49 8.74 -1.34 11.62
C ASP A 49 8.55 0.17 11.45
N LEU A 50 7.38 0.60 10.98
CA LEU A 50 7.00 2.01 10.90
C LEU A 50 6.95 2.67 12.28
N ALA A 51 6.44 1.98 13.31
CA ALA A 51 6.46 2.48 14.68
C ALA A 51 7.89 2.76 15.15
N LYS A 52 8.79 1.79 14.94
CA LYS A 52 10.19 1.89 15.34
C LYS A 52 10.88 3.04 14.61
N SER A 53 10.72 3.12 13.30
CA SER A 53 11.31 4.21 12.50
C SER A 53 10.70 5.57 12.85
N ALA A 54 9.42 5.64 13.19
CA ALA A 54 8.78 6.88 13.64
C ALA A 54 9.30 7.34 15.01
N SER A 55 9.50 6.41 15.95
CA SER A 55 10.13 6.74 17.24
C SER A 55 11.56 7.24 17.05
N GLN A 56 12.36 6.55 16.23
CA GLN A 56 13.72 7.00 15.89
C GLN A 56 13.73 8.37 15.22
N LEU A 57 12.77 8.61 14.31
CA LEU A 57 12.60 9.90 13.65
C LEU A 57 12.26 11.00 14.65
N SER A 58 11.37 10.73 15.61
CA SER A 58 11.01 11.71 16.64
C SER A 58 12.18 12.11 17.52
N ASP A 59 13.09 11.18 17.83
CA ASP A 59 14.28 11.50 18.62
C ASP A 59 15.29 12.29 17.78
N GLN A 60 15.49 11.91 16.51
CA GLN A 60 16.36 12.62 15.57
C GLN A 60 15.85 14.03 15.21
N LEU A 61 14.53 14.27 15.22
CA LEU A 61 13.96 15.59 15.04
C LEU A 61 14.23 16.52 16.22
N LYS A 62 14.38 16.00 17.45
CA LYS A 62 14.77 16.83 18.61
C LYS A 62 16.22 17.30 18.50
N GLU A 63 17.06 16.56 17.78
CA GLU A 63 18.47 16.87 17.53
C GLU A 63 18.68 17.44 16.11
N TRP A 64 17.65 18.08 15.54
CA TRP A 64 17.65 18.54 14.15
C TRP A 64 18.82 19.50 13.82
N GLU A 65 19.14 20.41 14.74
CA GLU A 65 20.26 21.34 14.58
C GLU A 65 21.64 20.66 14.60
N VAL A 66 21.73 19.47 15.21
CA VAL A 66 22.98 18.70 15.34
C VAL A 66 23.18 17.78 14.14
N ASP A 67 22.15 17.01 13.76
CA ASP A 67 22.23 16.06 12.64
C ASP A 67 20.90 15.94 11.87
N LYS A 68 20.66 16.90 10.99
CA LYS A 68 19.57 16.83 10.00
C LYS A 68 19.66 15.60 9.09
N THR A 69 20.86 15.13 8.76
CA THR A 69 21.06 14.07 7.75
C THR A 69 20.50 12.73 8.24
N SER A 70 20.68 12.46 9.53
CA SER A 70 20.13 11.30 10.22
C SER A 70 18.60 11.28 10.16
N ALA A 71 17.94 12.40 10.43
CA ALA A 71 16.48 12.53 10.30
C ALA A 71 16.00 12.31 8.86
N LEU A 72 16.69 12.89 7.86
CA LEU A 72 16.35 12.72 6.44
C LEU A 72 16.50 11.26 5.96
N LYS A 73 17.52 10.55 6.44
CA LYS A 73 17.72 9.12 6.16
C LYS A 73 16.58 8.28 6.72
N THR A 74 16.09 8.61 7.92
CA THR A 74 14.95 7.93 8.53
C THR A 74 13.64 8.24 7.79
N PHE A 75 13.41 9.48 7.35
CA PHE A 75 12.30 9.81 6.44
C PHE A 75 12.34 9.00 5.15
N SER A 76 13.52 8.82 4.56
CA SER A 76 13.70 8.01 3.34
C SER A 76 13.39 6.53 3.59
N THR A 77 13.76 6.01 4.76
CA THR A 77 13.45 4.64 5.17
C THR A 77 11.94 4.45 5.35
N ILE A 78 11.28 5.37 6.04
CA ILE A 78 9.83 5.37 6.23
C ILE A 78 9.10 5.42 4.88
N LYS A 79 9.56 6.27 3.95
CA LYS A 79 9.04 6.33 2.58
C LYS A 79 9.15 4.98 1.86
N ALA A 80 10.30 4.32 1.92
CA ALA A 80 10.48 3.01 1.28
C ALA A 80 9.53 1.95 1.87
N LEU A 81 9.34 1.95 3.20
CA LEU A 81 8.39 1.06 3.88
C LEU A 81 6.96 1.32 3.40
N LEU A 82 6.55 2.59 3.34
CA LEU A 82 5.25 3.05 2.84
C LEU A 82 5.00 2.66 1.37
N GLU A 83 5.99 2.85 0.49
CA GLU A 83 5.89 2.43 -0.91
C GLU A 83 5.75 0.91 -1.07
N SER A 84 6.42 0.13 -0.21
CA SER A 84 6.33 -1.34 -0.23
C SER A 84 4.94 -1.88 0.12
N ILE A 85 4.12 -1.11 0.85
CA ILE A 85 2.76 -1.50 1.25
C ILE A 85 1.67 -0.91 0.38
N ARG A 86 1.97 0.15 -0.36
CA ARG A 86 1.07 0.75 -1.35
C ARG A 86 0.28 -0.25 -2.21
N PRO A 87 0.86 -1.31 -2.81
CA PRO A 87 0.10 -2.25 -3.63
C PRO A 87 -0.82 -3.19 -2.82
N LYS A 88 -0.66 -3.23 -1.50
CA LYS A 88 -1.40 -4.12 -0.59
C LYS A 88 -2.52 -3.39 0.15
N LEU A 89 -2.60 -2.07 0.08
CA LEU A 89 -3.65 -1.30 0.74
C LEU A 89 -4.95 -1.29 -0.07
N PRO A 90 -6.13 -1.20 0.59
CA PRO A 90 -7.38 -0.91 -0.08
C PRO A 90 -7.34 0.46 -0.75
N SER A 91 -8.24 0.70 -1.70
CA SER A 91 -8.26 1.90 -2.53
C SER A 91 -8.34 3.21 -1.74
N VAL A 92 -9.04 3.23 -0.61
CA VAL A 92 -9.25 4.42 0.23
C VAL A 92 -7.96 4.83 0.95
N GLU A 93 -7.30 3.88 1.61
CA GLU A 93 -6.06 4.10 2.37
C GLU A 93 -4.88 4.28 1.43
N LYS A 94 -4.88 3.58 0.29
CA LYS A 94 -3.92 3.79 -0.79
C LYS A 94 -3.96 5.24 -1.29
N LYS A 95 -5.15 5.84 -1.43
CA LYS A 95 -5.28 7.24 -1.83
C LYS A 95 -4.68 8.19 -0.78
N LYS A 96 -4.99 7.98 0.51
CA LYS A 96 -4.40 8.76 1.61
C LYS A 96 -2.88 8.65 1.66
N LEU A 97 -2.35 7.44 1.43
CA LEU A 97 -0.93 7.18 1.33
C LEU A 97 -0.31 7.89 0.12
N ASP A 98 -0.96 7.84 -1.03
CA ASP A 98 -0.50 8.50 -2.26
C ASP A 98 -0.45 10.03 -2.09
N ASP A 99 -1.46 10.61 -1.43
CA ASP A 99 -1.50 12.02 -1.10
C ASP A 99 -0.34 12.40 -0.16
N TYR A 100 -0.04 11.56 0.84
CA TYR A 100 1.09 11.77 1.75
C TYR A 100 2.45 11.64 1.04
N LEU A 101 2.63 10.63 0.18
CA LEU A 101 3.86 10.45 -0.60
C LEU A 101 4.09 11.60 -1.59
N ALA A 102 3.03 12.07 -2.24
CA ALA A 102 3.08 13.23 -3.15
C ALA A 102 3.43 14.53 -2.41
N LYS A 103 3.02 14.65 -1.15
CA LYS A 103 3.37 15.75 -0.26
C LYS A 103 4.82 15.67 0.23
N LEU A 104 5.32 14.47 0.53
CA LEU A 104 6.69 14.23 1.01
C LEU A 104 7.74 14.44 -0.08
N HIS A 105 7.36 14.15 -1.33
CA HIS A 105 8.14 14.42 -2.52
C HIS A 105 7.15 14.89 -3.59
N PRO A 106 7.07 16.20 -3.89
CA PRO A 106 6.34 16.62 -5.08
C PRO A 106 7.00 15.94 -6.26
N LYS A 107 6.28 15.00 -6.90
CA LYS A 107 6.73 14.34 -8.12
C LYS A 107 6.91 15.40 -9.21
N LYS A 108 8.09 16.00 -9.28
CA LYS A 108 8.63 16.44 -10.56
C LYS A 108 9.17 15.19 -11.24
N CYS A 109 8.44 14.74 -12.27
CA CYS A 109 8.80 13.78 -13.30
C CYS A 109 10.04 12.90 -13.05
N LEU A 110 9.83 11.56 -13.01
CA LEU A 110 10.67 10.39 -13.38
C LEU A 110 12.23 10.41 -13.28
N VAL A 111 12.91 11.52 -13.05
CA VAL A 111 14.38 11.70 -13.17
C VAL A 111 14.94 12.74 -12.20
N LEU A 112 14.13 13.57 -11.53
CA LEU A 112 14.63 14.50 -10.50
C LEU A 112 14.09 14.14 -9.11
N ASP A 113 14.95 13.54 -8.30
CA ASP A 113 14.76 13.45 -6.86
C ASP A 113 14.63 14.86 -6.27
N GLY A 114 13.42 15.23 -5.87
CA GLY A 114 13.14 16.40 -5.06
C GLY A 114 13.72 16.24 -3.66
N ASN A 115 15.03 16.43 -3.54
CA ASN A 115 15.81 16.17 -2.35
C ASN A 115 15.14 16.71 -1.07
N LEU A 116 14.98 15.83 -0.07
CA LEU A 116 14.61 16.19 1.31
C LEU A 116 15.59 17.19 1.97
N SER A 117 16.71 17.51 1.31
CA SER A 117 17.81 18.35 1.80
C SER A 117 17.46 19.81 2.08
N GLY A 118 16.28 20.29 1.64
CA GLY A 118 15.80 21.66 1.88
C GLY A 118 14.73 21.80 2.96
N LEU A 119 14.37 20.72 3.65
CA LEU A 119 13.32 20.73 4.67
C LEU A 119 13.74 21.58 5.88
N THR A 120 12.86 22.42 6.40
CA THR A 120 13.06 23.09 7.69
C THR A 120 12.62 22.20 8.85
N GLU A 121 13.01 22.53 10.08
CA GLU A 121 12.62 21.78 11.28
C GLU A 121 11.09 21.74 11.44
N ASP A 122 10.42 22.89 11.31
CA ASP A 122 8.94 22.97 11.35
C ASP A 122 8.27 22.12 10.27
N GLU A 123 8.82 22.10 9.06
CA GLU A 123 8.32 21.25 7.99
C GLU A 123 8.53 19.77 8.31
N ALA A 124 9.67 19.40 8.89
CA ALA A 124 9.97 18.05 9.34
C ALA A 124 8.97 17.59 10.40
N TRP A 125 8.71 18.41 11.42
CA TRP A 125 7.71 18.13 12.45
C TRP A 125 6.31 17.98 11.85
N LYS A 126 5.93 18.85 10.91
CA LYS A 126 4.65 18.73 10.20
C LYS A 126 4.53 17.41 9.43
N ARG A 127 5.59 16.96 8.75
CA ARG A 127 5.60 15.65 8.07
C ARG A 127 5.48 14.50 9.06
N TYR A 128 6.16 14.59 10.19
CA TYR A 128 6.08 13.59 11.26
C TYR A 128 4.66 13.50 11.85
N THR A 129 3.97 14.62 12.06
CA THR A 129 2.58 14.62 12.54
C THR A 129 1.63 13.98 11.52
N GLU A 130 1.77 14.32 10.23
CA GLU A 130 0.99 13.68 9.15
C GLU A 130 1.26 12.17 9.07
N LEU A 131 2.53 11.75 9.21
CA LEU A 131 2.93 10.34 9.27
C LEU A 131 2.24 9.61 10.42
N SER A 132 2.23 10.21 11.60
CA SER A 132 1.63 9.62 12.82
C SER A 132 0.13 9.38 12.64
N GLY A 133 -0.57 10.31 11.99
CA GLY A 133 -1.98 10.13 11.62
C GLY A 133 -2.20 9.00 10.60
N LEU A 134 -1.33 8.90 9.59
CA LEU A 134 -1.38 7.82 8.60
C LEU A 134 -1.11 6.45 9.25
N MET A 135 -0.12 6.38 10.13
CA MET A 135 0.23 5.18 10.87
C MET A 135 -0.92 4.72 11.77
N THR A 136 -1.61 5.66 12.44
CA THR A 136 -2.82 5.36 13.22
C THR A 136 -3.92 4.77 12.34
N THR A 137 -4.11 5.32 11.14
CA THR A 137 -5.08 4.80 10.16
C THR A 137 -4.71 3.39 9.70
N LEU A 138 -3.43 3.14 9.42
CA LEU A 138 -2.93 1.80 9.07
C LEU A 138 -3.10 0.80 10.22
N GLN A 139 -2.91 1.25 11.45
CA GLN A 139 -3.12 0.42 12.64
C GLN A 139 -4.61 0.07 12.83
N GLN A 140 -5.52 1.01 12.59
CA GLN A 140 -6.96 0.75 12.59
C GLN A 140 -7.34 -0.24 11.49
N LEU A 141 -6.82 -0.06 10.27
CA LEU A 141 -7.02 -1.01 9.17
C LEU A 141 -6.56 -2.43 9.54
N VAL A 142 -5.42 -2.56 10.23
CA VAL A 142 -4.95 -3.87 10.73
C VAL A 142 -5.91 -4.47 11.75
N LYS A 143 -6.45 -3.65 12.66
CA LYS A 143 -7.44 -4.12 13.63
C LYS A 143 -8.70 -4.59 12.92
N ASP A 144 -9.24 -3.80 12.00
CA ASP A 144 -10.47 -4.12 11.26
C ASP A 144 -10.28 -5.37 10.39
N SER A 145 -9.13 -5.51 9.72
CA SER A 145 -8.78 -6.69 8.92
C SER A 145 -8.58 -7.98 9.75
N LYS A 146 -8.52 -7.92 11.09
CA LYS A 146 -8.53 -9.11 11.94
C LYS A 146 -9.95 -9.63 12.22
N TRP A 147 -10.97 -8.78 12.04
CA TRP A 147 -12.36 -9.11 12.30
C TRP A 147 -13.13 -9.56 11.04
N ASP A 148 -12.63 -9.23 9.84
CA ASP A 148 -12.91 -9.89 8.55
C ASP A 148 -12.14 -11.22 8.40
#